data_AF-A0A1G8E679-F1
#
_entry.id   AF-A0A1G8E679-F1
#
_cell.length_a   1.000
_cell.length_b   1.000
_cell.length_c   1.000
_cell.angle_alpha   90.00
_cell.angle_beta   90.00
_cell.angle_gamma   90.00
#
_symmetry.space_group_name_H-M   'P 1'
#
loop_
_entity.id
_entity.type
_entity.pdbx_description
1 polymer ?
#
loop_
_entity_poly.entity_id
_entity_poly.type
_entity_poly.pdbx_seq_one_letter_code
_entity_poly.pdbx_strand_id
1 'polypeptide(L)'
;MFATLIDAYEAEHYPMDPPDPIEPIKFRMEQQGLTRRDLEETIGTRTRIAEVLNRKRGLSITMIRRLHERLGISADVLIRPSQKKAA
;
A
#
# COMPACT_ATOMS: atom_id res chain seq x y z
N MET A 1 11.39 -35.16 10.78
CA MET A 1 10.51 -34.89 9.64
C MET A 1 9.61 -33.73 10.05
N PHE A 2 10.02 -32.49 9.79
CA PHE A 2 9.30 -31.27 10.17
C PHE A 2 8.87 -30.56 8.88
N ALA A 3 7.65 -30.84 8.42
CA ALA A 3 7.09 -30.14 7.28
C ALA A 3 5.56 -30.24 7.32
N THR A 4 4.93 -29.55 8.28
CA THR A 4 3.48 -29.29 8.27
C THR A 4 3.19 -28.07 9.13
N LEU A 5 3.78 -26.94 8.74
CA LEU A 5 3.32 -25.61 9.16
C LEU A 5 3.07 -24.75 7.90
N ILE A 6 2.48 -25.38 6.89
CA ILE A 6 2.04 -24.74 5.64
C ILE A 6 0.52 -24.91 5.60
N ASP A 7 -0.17 -24.43 6.63
CA ASP A 7 -1.63 -24.59 6.76
C ASP A 7 -2.35 -23.25 6.92
N ALA A 8 -1.71 -22.14 6.52
CA ALA A 8 -2.31 -20.80 6.63
C ALA A 8 -1.74 -19.75 5.65
N TYR A 9 -1.30 -20.14 4.45
CA TYR A 9 -0.81 -19.13 3.49
C TYR A 9 -1.19 -19.32 2.02
N GLU A 10 -1.84 -20.43 1.65
CA GLU A 10 -2.18 -20.69 0.22
C GLU A 10 -3.68 -20.68 -0.11
N ALA A 11 -4.57 -20.41 0.85
CA ALA A 11 -6.02 -20.44 0.62
C ALA A 11 -6.71 -19.07 0.49
N GLU A 12 -5.97 -17.98 0.27
CA GLU A 12 -6.61 -16.67 0.01
C GLU A 12 -5.85 -15.87 -1.06
N HIS A 13 -5.65 -16.53 -2.21
CA HIS A 13 -5.35 -15.88 -3.47
C HIS A 13 -6.49 -14.89 -3.84
N TYR A 14 -6.35 -13.65 -3.37
CA TYR A 14 -6.88 -12.40 -3.92
C TYR A 14 -8.14 -12.45 -4.81
N PRO A 15 -9.36 -12.46 -4.23
CA PRO A 15 -10.58 -12.10 -4.93
C PRO A 15 -11.15 -10.72 -4.53
N MET A 16 -10.38 -9.85 -3.85
CA MET A 16 -10.81 -8.48 -3.53
C MET A 16 -9.68 -7.48 -3.74
N ASP A 17 -9.47 -7.08 -4.99
CA ASP A 17 -8.78 -5.83 -5.30
C ASP A 17 -9.39 -4.71 -4.43
N PRO A 18 -8.63 -4.05 -3.55
CA PRO A 18 -9.16 -2.91 -2.83
C PRO A 18 -9.50 -1.83 -3.86
N PRO A 19 -10.70 -1.22 -3.82
CA PRO A 19 -11.01 -0.06 -4.65
C PRO A 19 -10.14 1.16 -4.31
N ASP A 20 -9.27 1.05 -3.30
CA ASP A 20 -8.50 2.13 -2.73
C ASP A 20 -6.98 1.87 -2.81
N PRO A 21 -6.21 2.73 -3.51
CA PRO A 21 -4.76 2.59 -3.69
C PRO A 21 -3.97 2.62 -2.37
N ILE A 22 -4.57 3.05 -1.26
CA ILE A 22 -3.90 3.16 0.04
C ILE A 22 -3.74 1.79 0.73
N GLU A 23 -4.67 0.87 0.55
CA GLU A 23 -4.62 -0.44 1.24
C GLU A 23 -3.44 -1.31 0.76
N PRO A 24 -3.14 -1.43 -0.55
CA PRO A 24 -1.93 -2.10 -1.02
C PRO A 24 -0.64 -1.49 -0.47
N ILE A 25 -0.60 -0.17 -0.27
CA ILE A 25 0.56 0.51 0.32
C ILE A 25 0.76 0.06 1.77
N LYS A 26 -0.30 0.09 2.59
CA LYS A 26 -0.22 -0.36 3.98
C LYS A 26 0.16 -1.84 4.09
N PHE A 27 -0.43 -2.67 3.24
CA PHE A 27 -0.15 -4.10 3.20
C PHE A 27 1.33 -4.36 2.86
N ARG A 28 1.89 -3.66 1.87
CA ARG A 28 3.33 -3.74 1.57
C ARG A 28 4.19 -3.20 2.71
N MET A 29 3.76 -2.13 3.38
CA MET A 29 4.48 -1.63 4.56
C MET A 29 4.54 -2.67 5.67
N GLU A 30 3.43 -3.35 5.96
CA GLU A 30 3.37 -4.38 6.99
C GLU A 30 4.25 -5.58 6.64
N GLN A 31 4.16 -6.09 5.41
CA GLN A 31 5.00 -7.21 4.95
C GLN A 31 6.49 -6.91 4.99
N GLN A 32 6.88 -5.67 4.69
CA GLN A 32 8.29 -5.25 4.64
C GLN A 32 8.76 -4.63 5.97
N GLY A 33 7.90 -4.57 7.00
CA GLY A 33 8.21 -3.89 8.26
C GLY A 33 8.49 -2.40 8.14
N LEU A 34 8.00 -1.75 7.08
CA LEU A 34 8.25 -0.33 6.81
C LEU A 34 7.40 0.55 7.73
N THR A 35 8.05 1.59 8.26
CA THR A 35 7.40 2.61 9.05
C THR A 35 6.99 3.80 8.17
N ARG A 36 6.15 4.68 8.72
CA ARG A 36 5.81 5.95 8.04
C ARG A 36 7.04 6.83 7.76
N ARG A 37 8.10 6.68 8.57
CA ARG A 37 9.37 7.41 8.37
C ARG A 37 10.06 6.94 7.11
N ASP A 38 9.99 5.64 6.81
CA ASP A 38 10.64 5.08 5.63
C ASP A 38 9.97 5.60 4.36
N LEU A 39 8.66 5.85 4.38
CA LEU A 39 7.94 6.47 3.25
C LEU A 39 8.32 7.94 2.97
N GLU A 40 9.14 8.58 3.81
CA GLU A 40 9.52 9.99 3.61
C GLU A 40 10.28 10.20 2.29
N GLU A 41 11.10 9.24 1.90
CA GLU A 41 11.85 9.25 0.63
C GLU A 41 10.93 9.11 -0.59
N THR A 42 9.80 8.42 -0.42
CA THR A 42 8.84 8.16 -1.51
C THR A 42 7.83 9.30 -1.66
N ILE A 43 7.11 9.61 -0.57
CA ILE A 43 5.95 10.52 -0.57
C ILE A 43 6.35 11.95 -0.18
N GLY A 44 7.37 12.11 0.67
CA GLY A 44 7.85 13.40 1.18
C GLY A 44 7.62 13.55 2.68
N THR A 45 7.16 14.73 3.13
CA THR A 45 7.06 15.04 4.56
C THR A 45 6.08 14.13 5.33
N ARG A 46 6.31 13.93 6.64
CA ARG A 46 5.42 13.14 7.52
C ARG A 46 3.95 13.58 7.46
N THR A 47 3.71 14.89 7.40
CA THR A 47 2.35 15.44 7.25
C THR A 47 1.69 14.93 5.98
N ARG A 48 2.42 14.96 4.86
CA ARG A 48 1.93 14.50 3.56
C ARG A 48 1.69 12.99 3.55
N ILE A 49 2.57 12.21 4.17
CA ILE A 49 2.37 10.76 4.35
C ILE A 49 1.08 10.50 5.11
N ALA A 50 0.86 11.20 6.23
CA ALA A 50 -0.36 11.06 7.00
C ALA A 50 -1.60 11.48 6.20
N GLU A 51 -1.55 12.56 5.42
CA GLU A 51 -2.66 12.97 4.55
C GLU A 51 -3.02 11.91 3.51
N VAL A 52 -2.00 11.31 2.87
CA VAL A 52 -2.17 10.26 1.86
C VAL A 52 -2.73 8.99 2.50
N LEU A 53 -2.12 8.49 3.59
CA LEU A 53 -2.58 7.29 4.29
C LEU A 53 -3.98 7.45 4.91
N ASN A 54 -4.39 8.68 5.21
CA ASN A 54 -5.73 9.00 5.69
C ASN A 54 -6.69 9.43 4.57
N ARG A 55 -6.32 9.30 3.28
CA ARG A 55 -7.17 9.64 2.12
C ARG A 55 -7.64 11.09 2.07
N LYS A 56 -6.95 11.99 2.78
CA LYS A 56 -7.18 13.44 2.72
C LYS A 56 -6.61 14.04 1.44
N ARG A 57 -5.60 13.37 0.87
CA ARG A 57 -4.91 13.77 -0.37
C ARG A 57 -4.75 12.54 -1.28
N GLY A 58 -5.05 12.71 -2.56
CA GLY A 58 -4.76 11.68 -3.58
C GLY A 58 -3.27 11.56 -3.90
N LEU A 59 -2.87 10.44 -4.49
CA LEU A 59 -1.50 10.23 -4.93
C LEU A 59 -1.20 11.09 -6.17
N SER A 60 -0.06 11.78 -6.19
CA SER A 60 0.43 12.41 -7.41
C SER A 60 1.11 11.38 -8.32
N ILE A 61 1.23 11.68 -9.61
CA ILE A 61 1.93 10.80 -10.57
C ILE A 61 3.37 10.49 -10.13
N THR A 62 4.06 11.46 -9.52
CA THR A 62 5.40 11.28 -8.97
C THR A 62 5.40 10.31 -7.79
N MET A 63 4.40 10.38 -6.90
CA MET A 63 4.25 9.43 -5.80
C MET A 63 3.96 8.03 -6.32
N ILE A 64 3.08 7.90 -7.31
CA ILE A 64 2.73 6.62 -7.92
C ILE A 64 3.98 5.93 -8.47
N ARG A 65 4.80 6.64 -9.24
CA ARG A 65 6.05 6.10 -9.81
C ARG A 65 7.01 5.62 -8.72
N ARG A 66 7.24 6.43 -7.69
CA ARG A 66 8.14 6.07 -6.58
C ARG A 66 7.61 4.90 -5.75
N LEU A 67 6.29 4.84 -5.52
CA LEU A 67 5.65 3.73 -4.81
C LEU A 67 5.74 2.44 -5.64
N HIS A 68 5.54 2.53 -6.95
CA HIS A 68 5.72 1.41 -7.86
C HIS A 68 7.17 0.88 -7.83
N GLU A 69 8.16 1.76 -7.97
CA GLU A 69 9.58 1.38 -7.95
C GLU A 69 10.02 0.78 -6.62
N ARG A 70 9.55 1.35 -5.50
CA ARG A 70 10.07 0.99 -4.18
C ARG A 70 9.27 -0.11 -3.48
N LEU A 71 7.95 -0.11 -3.62
CA LEU A 71 7.07 -1.11 -3.00
C LEU A 71 6.68 -2.22 -3.98
N GLY A 72 6.95 -2.09 -5.28
CA GLY A 72 6.57 -3.07 -6.29
C GLY A 72 5.06 -3.18 -6.49
N ILE A 73 4.31 -2.10 -6.25
CA ILE A 73 2.85 -2.05 -6.41
C ILE A 73 2.56 -1.56 -7.83
N SER A 74 1.80 -2.33 -8.62
CA SER A 74 1.41 -1.98 -9.99
C SER A 74 0.81 -0.58 -10.09
N ALA A 75 1.25 0.20 -11.07
CA ALA A 75 0.78 1.58 -11.26
C ALA A 75 -0.74 1.64 -11.48
N ASP A 76 -1.32 0.65 -12.16
CA ASP A 76 -2.77 0.53 -12.39
C ASP A 76 -3.58 0.44 -11.09
N VAL A 77 -2.99 -0.11 -10.02
CA VAL A 77 -3.62 -0.19 -8.70
C VAL A 77 -3.55 1.17 -8.00
N LEU A 78 -2.43 1.88 -8.15
CA LEU A 78 -2.17 3.17 -7.51
C LEU A 78 -2.89 4.36 -8.18
N ILE A 79 -3.23 4.24 -9.46
CA ILE A 79 -3.94 5.27 -10.24
C ILE A 79 -5.44 5.34 -9.90
N ARG A 80 -6.00 4.28 -9.29
CA ARG A 80 -7.42 4.24 -8.94
C ARG A 80 -7.79 5.37 -7.96
N PRO A 81 -8.93 6.04 -8.13
CA PRO A 81 -9.35 7.09 -7.21
C PRO A 81 -9.61 6.50 -5.82
N SER A 82 -8.95 7.04 -4.80
CA SER A 82 -9.17 6.61 -3.41
C SER A 82 -10.60 6.92 -2.99
N GLN A 83 -11.42 5.88 -2.76
CA GLN A 83 -12.73 6.07 -2.15
C GLN A 83 -12.54 6.53 -0.71
N LYS A 84 -13.04 7.71 -0.37
CA LYS A 84 -13.18 8.11 1.02
C LYS A 84 -14.07 7.08 1.69
N LYS A 85 -13.57 6.42 2.73
CA LYS A 85 -14.39 5.54 3.57
C LYS A 85 -15.55 6.39 4.08
N ALA A 86 -16.77 6.13 3.59
CA ALA A 86 -17.96 6.73 4.16
C ALA A 86 -18.01 6.30 5.63
N ALA A 87 -18.21 7.29 6.51
CA ALA A 87 -18.19 7.13 7.95
C ALA A 87 -19.26 6.15 8.44
#